data_AF-A0A7C7PAC5-F1
#
_entry.id   AF-A0A7C7PAC5-F1
#
_cell.length_a   1.000
_cell.length_b   1.000
_cell.length_c   1.000
_cell.angle_alpha   90.00
_cell.angle_beta   90.00
_cell.angle_gamma   90.00
#
_symmetry.space_group_name_H-M   'P 1'
#
loop_
_entity.id
_entity.type
_entity.pdbx_description
1 polymer ?
#
loop_
_entity_poly.entity_id
_entity_poly.type
_entity_poly.pdbx_seq_one_letter_code
_entity_poly.pdbx_strand_id
1 'polypeptide(L)'
;MDFVGKRFWFFIISLLVIAPGIVFLILAPGLRPGIDFTGGSSMTLRFSDESNINQQQVRDQLTTLGYQEATVQNLGENSFFIRTKELNEEDKDTLVTNITTSLDEGAENVLQGFDLVSPVVAQETVMNAFWAILAAAVGIFIFIWWAFRNVPSPFRYGLAAIVALIHDTIIVIGIFAILGELIQMEVNTMFLIALLTVIGYSVNDTIVVFDRIRENVLIYSNRAFPEIVNLSISETIGRSLNTSFTLVITLIALVLFGGATIREFLFVLLIGVVVGTYSSIAIASQVLVSWDQRSIGIPFRNKTIT
;
A
#
# COMPACT_ATOMS: atom_id res chain seq x y z
N MET A 1 -11.65 -10.34 26.50
CA MET A 1 -10.20 -10.00 26.47
C MET A 1 -10.08 -8.52 26.72
N ASP A 2 -9.03 -8.04 27.38
CA ASP A 2 -8.82 -6.60 27.60
C ASP A 2 -7.91 -6.02 26.50
N PHE A 3 -8.53 -5.41 25.49
CA PHE A 3 -7.89 -4.71 24.39
C PHE A 3 -7.48 -3.31 24.80
N VAL A 4 -8.35 -2.61 25.54
CA VAL A 4 -8.15 -1.20 25.88
C VAL A 4 -7.02 -1.02 26.89
N GLY A 5 -6.90 -1.90 27.88
CA GLY A 5 -5.76 -1.92 28.80
C GLY A 5 -4.43 -2.24 28.12
N LYS A 6 -4.46 -2.90 26.96
CA LYS A 6 -3.27 -3.24 26.16
C LYS A 6 -2.92 -2.22 25.07
N ARG A 7 -3.66 -1.12 24.95
CA ARG A 7 -3.47 -0.10 23.89
C ARG A 7 -2.04 0.40 23.71
N PHE A 8 -1.27 0.51 24.81
CA PHE A 8 0.11 0.96 24.74
C PHE A 8 1.01 0.00 23.94
N TRP A 9 0.78 -1.31 24.11
CA TRP A 9 1.48 -2.33 23.33
C TRP A 9 1.11 -2.25 21.85
N PHE A 10 -0.14 -1.94 21.52
CA PHE A 10 -0.54 -1.73 20.14
C PHE A 10 0.22 -0.56 19.50
N PHE A 11 0.29 0.59 20.17
CA PHE A 11 1.06 1.73 19.65
C PHE A 11 2.56 1.44 19.51
N ILE A 12 3.16 0.69 20.44
CA ILE A 12 4.56 0.26 20.33
C ILE A 12 4.76 -0.64 19.12
N ILE A 13 3.90 -1.66 18.94
CA ILE A 13 4.01 -2.60 17.82
C ILE A 13 3.88 -1.84 16.50
N SER A 14 2.90 -0.96 16.37
CA SER A 14 2.77 -0.08 15.20
C SER A 14 4.03 0.75 14.94
N LEU A 15 4.59 1.36 15.98
CA LEU A 15 5.80 2.16 15.84
C LEU A 15 7.00 1.30 15.37
N LEU A 16 7.14 0.08 15.90
CA LEU A 16 8.19 -0.86 15.51
C LEU A 16 8.05 -1.32 14.05
N VAL A 17 6.83 -1.45 13.54
CA VAL A 17 6.57 -1.79 12.14
C VAL A 17 6.81 -0.58 11.22
N ILE A 18 6.40 0.61 11.65
CA ILE A 18 6.53 1.85 10.88
C ILE A 18 7.99 2.32 10.80
N ALA A 19 8.75 2.21 11.89
CA ALA A 19 10.09 2.80 11.98
C ALA A 19 11.07 2.32 10.90
N PRO A 20 11.21 1.01 10.61
CA PRO A 20 12.04 0.54 9.49
C PRO A 20 11.59 1.13 8.15
N GLY A 21 10.29 1.17 7.90
CA GLY A 21 9.74 1.74 6.67
C GLY A 21 10.09 3.22 6.50
N ILE A 22 9.99 4.01 7.57
CA ILE A 22 10.40 5.43 7.57
C ILE A 22 11.91 5.56 7.29
N VAL A 23 12.74 4.72 7.91
CA VAL A 23 14.20 4.73 7.67
C VAL A 23 14.50 4.50 6.20
N PHE A 24 13.93 3.46 5.60
CA PHE A 24 14.12 3.17 4.16
C PHE A 24 13.51 4.23 3.25
N LEU A 25 12.47 4.94 3.69
CA LEU A 25 11.88 6.03 2.91
C LEU A 25 12.74 7.30 2.91
N ILE A 26 13.47 7.57 4.01
CA ILE A 26 14.38 8.72 4.13
C ILE A 26 15.74 8.42 3.49
N LEU A 27 16.22 7.18 3.59
CA LEU A 27 17.45 6.76 2.94
C LEU A 27 17.23 6.65 1.43
N ALA A 28 18.17 7.17 0.64
CA ALA A 28 18.11 7.03 -0.82
C ALA A 28 18.16 5.54 -1.20
N PRO A 29 17.34 5.08 -2.17
CA PRO A 29 16.47 5.87 -3.06
C PRO A 29 15.04 6.14 -2.54
N GLY A 30 14.64 5.62 -1.38
CA GLY A 30 13.27 5.72 -0.88
C GLY A 30 12.31 4.80 -1.65
N LEU A 31 11.17 5.35 -2.08
CA LEU A 31 10.30 4.66 -3.05
C LEU A 31 10.97 4.65 -4.42
N ARG A 32 10.78 3.56 -5.17
CA ARG A 32 11.24 3.45 -6.57
C ARG A 32 10.09 3.76 -7.53
N PRO A 33 9.95 5.01 -8.00
CA PRO A 33 8.87 5.38 -8.90
C PRO A 33 9.01 4.70 -10.26
N GLY A 34 7.89 4.25 -10.80
CA GLY A 34 7.73 3.77 -12.17
C GLY A 34 7.77 4.89 -13.21
N ILE A 35 7.77 4.51 -14.49
CA ILE A 35 7.67 5.49 -15.60
C ILE A 35 6.40 6.35 -15.51
N ASP A 36 5.33 5.85 -14.88
CA ASP A 36 4.10 6.58 -14.59
C ASP A 36 4.33 7.84 -13.74
N PHE A 37 5.44 7.90 -12.99
CA PHE A 37 5.78 9.02 -12.12
C PHE A 37 7.07 9.74 -12.51
N THR A 38 7.98 9.07 -13.22
CA THR A 38 9.23 9.69 -13.70
C THR A 38 9.18 10.14 -15.15
N GLY A 39 8.24 9.62 -15.95
CA GLY A 39 8.33 9.61 -17.40
C GLY A 39 9.38 8.61 -17.92
N GLY A 40 9.32 8.32 -19.21
CA GLY A 40 10.25 7.42 -19.91
C GLY A 40 9.53 6.30 -20.66
N SER A 41 10.31 5.32 -21.09
CA SER A 41 9.82 4.14 -21.79
C SER A 41 10.15 2.87 -21.04
N SER A 42 9.20 1.93 -20.99
CA SER A 42 9.42 0.59 -20.49
C SER A 42 9.05 -0.44 -21.54
N MET A 43 9.76 -1.56 -21.55
CA MET A 43 9.48 -2.66 -22.46
C MET A 43 9.76 -4.00 -21.79
N THR A 44 8.98 -5.01 -22.18
CA THR A 44 9.24 -6.39 -21.78
C THR A 44 9.75 -7.15 -22.99
N LEU A 45 10.97 -7.66 -22.90
CA LEU A 45 11.58 -8.52 -23.92
C LEU A 45 11.59 -9.95 -23.41
N ARG A 46 11.10 -10.90 -24.20
CA ARG A 46 11.20 -12.33 -23.93
C ARG A 46 12.03 -12.99 -25.02
N PHE A 47 13.16 -13.54 -24.62
CA PHE A 47 14.04 -14.29 -25.51
C PHE A 47 13.70 -15.77 -25.48
N SER A 48 14.26 -16.52 -26.42
CA SER A 48 14.09 -17.98 -26.47
C SER A 48 14.72 -18.64 -25.24
N ASP A 49 14.17 -19.76 -24.79
CA ASP A 49 14.71 -20.48 -23.62
C ASP A 49 16.12 -21.05 -23.87
N GLU A 50 16.48 -21.26 -25.14
CA GLU A 50 17.79 -21.79 -25.57
C GLU A 50 18.94 -20.79 -25.40
N SER A 51 18.65 -19.49 -25.38
CA SER A 51 19.62 -18.39 -25.45
C SER A 51 20.37 -18.16 -24.13
N ASN A 52 19.86 -18.71 -23.01
CA ASN A 52 20.39 -18.61 -21.64
C ASN A 52 20.99 -17.22 -21.31
N ILE A 53 20.23 -16.17 -21.67
CA ILE A 53 20.64 -14.78 -21.51
C ILE A 53 20.51 -14.40 -20.03
N ASN A 54 21.50 -13.70 -19.51
CA ASN A 54 21.45 -13.14 -18.16
C ASN A 54 21.18 -11.61 -18.19
N GLN A 55 20.74 -11.08 -17.06
CA GLN A 55 20.42 -9.66 -16.90
C GLN A 55 21.60 -8.73 -17.21
N GLN A 56 22.83 -9.16 -16.92
CA GLN A 56 24.03 -8.37 -17.13
C GLN A 56 24.33 -8.20 -18.62
N GLN A 57 24.17 -9.25 -19.42
CA GLN A 57 24.36 -9.21 -20.87
C GLN A 57 23.40 -8.21 -21.54
N VAL A 58 22.14 -8.20 -21.13
CA VAL A 58 21.15 -7.21 -21.63
C VAL A 58 21.56 -5.79 -21.25
N ARG A 59 22.00 -5.57 -20.01
CA ARG A 59 22.48 -4.26 -19.53
C ARG A 59 23.73 -3.78 -20.26
N ASP A 60 24.69 -4.67 -20.50
CA ASP A 60 25.94 -4.36 -21.20
C ASP A 60 25.65 -4.00 -22.67
N GLN A 61 24.70 -4.69 -23.30
CA GLN A 61 24.26 -4.37 -24.66
C GLN A 61 23.57 -3.00 -24.73
N LEU A 62 22.65 -2.70 -23.80
CA LEU A 62 22.01 -1.38 -23.70
C LEU A 62 23.03 -0.26 -23.51
N THR A 63 24.06 -0.50 -22.71
CA THR A 63 25.16 0.44 -22.48
C THR A 63 25.97 0.69 -23.75
N THR A 64 26.24 -0.37 -24.53
CA THR A 64 26.94 -0.30 -25.82
C THR A 64 26.14 0.49 -26.86
N LEU A 65 24.81 0.38 -26.83
CA LEU A 65 23.88 1.11 -27.68
C LEU A 65 23.63 2.57 -27.23
N GLY A 66 24.26 3.02 -26.14
CA GLY A 66 24.19 4.40 -25.66
C GLY A 66 23.16 4.66 -24.56
N TYR A 67 22.47 3.63 -24.06
CA TYR A 67 21.46 3.73 -23.00
C TYR A 67 22.05 3.37 -21.63
N GLN A 68 23.02 4.15 -21.16
CA GLN A 68 23.76 3.89 -19.90
C GLN A 68 22.86 3.98 -18.65
N GLU A 69 21.83 4.81 -18.71
CA GLU A 69 20.82 4.99 -17.66
C GLU A 69 19.78 3.85 -17.62
N ALA A 70 19.82 2.91 -18.57
CA ALA A 70 18.81 1.89 -18.65
C ALA A 70 18.84 0.95 -17.44
N THR A 71 17.66 0.64 -16.91
CA THR A 71 17.52 -0.38 -15.87
C THR A 71 16.94 -1.63 -16.49
N VAL A 72 17.44 -2.78 -16.04
CA VAL A 72 17.03 -4.10 -16.52
C VAL A 72 16.68 -4.91 -15.29
N GLN A 73 15.54 -5.56 -15.31
CA GLN A 73 15.07 -6.45 -14.27
C GLN A 73 14.70 -7.80 -14.89
N ASN A 74 15.17 -8.89 -14.28
CA ASN A 74 14.83 -10.24 -14.72
C ASN A 74 13.46 -10.63 -14.16
N LEU A 75 12.53 -11.03 -15.03
CA LEU A 75 11.18 -11.49 -14.68
C LEU A 75 11.09 -13.03 -14.56
N GLY A 76 12.16 -13.76 -14.88
CA GLY A 76 12.16 -15.21 -15.05
C GLY A 76 11.83 -15.62 -16.49
N GLU A 77 12.02 -16.91 -16.82
CA GLU A 77 11.68 -17.47 -18.14
C GLU A 77 12.26 -16.67 -19.33
N ASN A 78 13.53 -16.27 -19.23
CA ASN A 78 14.23 -15.41 -20.20
C ASN A 78 13.49 -14.13 -20.59
N SER A 79 12.64 -13.63 -19.68
CA SER A 79 11.91 -12.38 -19.82
C SER A 79 12.58 -11.27 -19.00
N PHE A 80 12.78 -10.12 -19.63
CA PHE A 80 13.45 -8.97 -19.05
C PHE A 80 12.58 -7.73 -19.19
N PHE A 81 12.37 -7.05 -18.07
CA PHE A 81 11.77 -5.72 -18.04
C PHE A 81 12.88 -4.68 -18.15
N ILE A 82 12.79 -3.83 -19.16
CA ILE A 82 13.79 -2.80 -19.47
C ILE A 82 13.12 -1.44 -19.37
N ARG A 83 13.81 -0.49 -18.73
CA ARG A 83 13.40 0.91 -18.69
C ARG A 83 14.50 1.81 -19.21
N THR A 84 14.09 2.80 -19.97
CA THR A 84 14.95 3.81 -20.59
C THR A 84 14.29 5.19 -20.49
N LYS A 85 14.96 6.22 -20.99
CA LYS A 85 14.31 7.51 -21.27
C LYS A 85 13.22 7.33 -22.33
N GLU A 86 12.46 8.38 -22.58
CA GLU A 86 11.44 8.40 -23.62
C GLU A 86 12.04 8.01 -24.98
N LEU A 87 11.50 6.94 -25.55
CA LEU A 87 11.81 6.43 -26.88
C LEU A 87 10.62 6.74 -27.80
N ASN A 88 10.90 7.32 -28.96
CA ASN A 88 9.92 7.35 -30.05
C ASN A 88 9.81 5.95 -30.70
N GLU A 89 8.86 5.78 -31.62
CA GLU A 89 8.65 4.48 -32.28
C GLU A 89 9.88 4.01 -33.07
N GLU A 90 10.59 4.91 -33.75
CA GLU A 90 11.77 4.58 -34.56
C GLU A 90 12.96 4.13 -33.70
N ASP A 91 13.24 4.86 -32.62
CA ASP A 91 14.31 4.54 -31.66
C ASP A 91 14.00 3.24 -30.92
N LYS A 92 12.72 3.03 -30.55
CA LYS A 92 12.25 1.78 -29.94
C LYS A 92 12.50 0.60 -30.89
N ASP A 93 12.04 0.67 -32.14
CA ASP A 93 12.15 -0.45 -33.07
C ASP A 93 13.63 -0.74 -33.39
N THR A 94 14.43 0.31 -33.57
CA THR A 94 15.89 0.21 -33.76
C THR A 94 16.56 -0.47 -32.56
N LEU A 95 16.18 -0.10 -31.34
CA LEU A 95 16.70 -0.68 -30.11
C LEU A 95 16.35 -2.16 -29.98
N VAL A 96 15.08 -2.52 -30.20
CA VAL A 96 14.60 -3.91 -30.10
C VAL A 96 15.30 -4.78 -31.14
N THR A 97 15.43 -4.32 -32.39
CA THR A 97 16.15 -5.05 -33.44
C THR A 97 17.61 -5.25 -33.07
N ASN A 98 18.32 -4.20 -32.64
CA ASN A 98 19.74 -4.30 -32.28
C ASN A 98 20.00 -5.24 -31.11
N ILE A 99 19.13 -5.23 -30.08
CA ILE A 99 19.23 -6.15 -28.94
C ILE A 99 18.96 -7.58 -29.39
N THR A 100 17.92 -7.80 -30.20
CA THR A 100 17.53 -9.13 -30.69
C THR A 100 18.63 -9.74 -31.54
N THR A 101 19.17 -9.01 -32.52
CA THR A 101 20.27 -9.50 -33.37
C THR A 101 21.54 -9.80 -32.58
N SER A 102 21.80 -9.05 -31.49
CA SER A 102 23.03 -9.24 -30.71
C SER A 102 22.95 -10.38 -29.69
N LEU A 103 21.76 -10.65 -29.15
CA LEU A 103 21.58 -11.60 -28.04
C LEU A 103 20.87 -12.90 -28.43
N ASP A 104 20.01 -12.87 -29.44
CA ASP A 104 19.19 -14.02 -29.86
C ASP A 104 18.85 -13.93 -31.36
N GLU A 105 19.87 -14.17 -32.19
CA GLU A 105 19.78 -14.05 -33.64
C GLU A 105 18.79 -15.08 -34.20
N GLY A 106 17.61 -14.61 -34.63
CA GLY A 106 16.53 -15.45 -35.17
C GLY A 106 15.28 -15.53 -34.29
N ALA A 107 15.27 -14.91 -33.11
CA ALA A 107 14.07 -14.82 -32.29
C ALA A 107 13.02 -13.88 -32.91
N GLU A 108 11.80 -14.39 -33.06
CA GLU A 108 10.63 -13.61 -33.49
C GLU A 108 9.76 -13.23 -32.28
N ASN A 109 9.07 -12.08 -32.35
CA ASN A 109 8.16 -11.61 -31.30
C ASN A 109 8.80 -11.45 -29.91
N VAL A 110 10.06 -11.00 -29.87
CA VAL A 110 10.79 -10.76 -28.62
C VAL A 110 10.10 -9.68 -27.78
N LEU A 111 9.53 -8.65 -28.40
CA LEU A 111 8.80 -7.60 -27.69
C LEU A 111 7.42 -8.09 -27.25
N GLN A 112 7.24 -8.24 -25.93
CA GLN A 112 5.97 -8.65 -25.32
C GLN A 112 5.08 -7.45 -24.94
N GLY A 113 5.69 -6.29 -24.69
CA GLY A 113 4.97 -5.07 -24.33
C GLY A 113 5.88 -3.86 -24.35
N PHE A 114 5.32 -2.70 -24.66
CA PHE A 114 5.99 -1.41 -24.65
C PHE A 114 5.03 -0.35 -24.12
N ASP A 115 5.48 0.40 -23.12
CA ASP A 115 4.75 1.52 -22.53
C ASP A 115 5.62 2.78 -22.59
N LEU A 116 5.01 3.89 -22.99
CA LEU A 116 5.63 5.20 -23.05
C LEU A 116 4.81 6.20 -22.23
N VAL A 117 5.46 6.88 -21.30
CA VAL A 117 4.85 7.95 -20.51
C VAL A 117 5.68 9.21 -20.65
N SER A 118 5.06 10.29 -21.11
CA SER A 118 5.74 11.59 -21.19
C SER A 118 5.93 12.19 -19.78
N PRO A 119 6.97 13.01 -19.57
CA PRO A 119 7.20 13.69 -18.29
C PRO A 119 6.02 14.54 -17.82
N VAL A 120 5.25 15.10 -18.76
CA VAL A 120 4.05 15.91 -18.46
C VAL A 120 2.94 15.04 -17.87
N VAL A 121 2.66 13.90 -18.50
CA VAL A 121 1.65 12.95 -18.01
C VAL A 121 2.08 12.38 -16.65
N ALA A 122 3.37 12.11 -16.47
CA ALA A 122 3.89 11.64 -15.20
C ALA A 122 3.69 12.65 -14.06
N GLN A 123 4.01 13.93 -14.30
CA GLN A 123 3.80 15.01 -13.33
C GLN A 123 2.31 15.18 -13.00
N GLU A 124 1.44 15.13 -14.01
CA GLU A 124 0.00 15.22 -13.82
C GLU A 124 -0.53 14.03 -13.01
N THR A 125 -0.02 12.82 -13.26
CA THR A 125 -0.39 11.59 -12.53
C THR A 125 -0.06 11.71 -11.04
N VAL A 126 1.13 12.20 -10.68
CA VAL A 126 1.52 12.43 -9.28
C VAL A 126 0.59 13.46 -8.60
N MET A 127 0.28 14.56 -9.29
CA MET A 127 -0.60 15.61 -8.76
C MET A 127 -2.03 15.09 -8.56
N ASN A 128 -2.56 14.37 -9.54
CA ASN A 128 -3.89 13.78 -9.48
C ASN A 128 -3.99 12.72 -8.37
N ALA A 129 -2.93 11.93 -8.17
CA ALA A 129 -2.86 10.98 -7.07
C ALA A 129 -2.96 11.66 -5.70
N PHE A 130 -2.21 12.75 -5.51
CA PHE A 130 -2.26 13.53 -4.27
C PHE A 130 -3.67 14.08 -4.01
N TRP A 131 -4.31 14.69 -5.02
CA TRP A 131 -5.67 15.20 -4.90
C TRP A 131 -6.70 14.09 -4.65
N ALA A 132 -6.55 12.92 -5.27
CA ALA A 132 -7.44 11.79 -5.06
C ALA A 132 -7.37 11.27 -3.62
N ILE A 133 -6.17 11.11 -3.06
CA ILE A 133 -5.97 10.66 -1.67
C ILE A 133 -6.53 11.71 -0.69
N LEU A 134 -6.26 13.00 -0.92
CA LEU A 134 -6.76 14.07 -0.08
C LEU A 134 -8.29 14.14 -0.11
N ALA A 135 -8.90 14.07 -1.30
CA ALA A 135 -10.34 14.06 -1.47
C ALA A 135 -10.98 12.83 -0.78
N ALA A 136 -10.36 11.66 -0.91
CA ALA A 136 -10.81 10.44 -0.20
C ALA A 136 -10.75 10.62 1.32
N ALA A 137 -9.64 11.13 1.86
CA ALA A 137 -9.49 11.37 3.30
C ALA A 137 -10.52 12.36 3.83
N VAL A 138 -10.73 13.50 3.14
CA VAL A 138 -11.76 14.49 3.52
C VAL A 138 -13.16 13.90 3.41
N GLY A 139 -13.46 13.17 2.33
CA GLY A 139 -14.75 12.51 2.12
C GLY A 139 -15.07 11.50 3.21
N ILE A 140 -14.11 10.64 3.57
CA ILE A 140 -14.22 9.67 4.66
C ILE A 140 -14.44 10.38 6.00
N PHE A 141 -13.66 11.43 6.27
CA PHE A 141 -13.80 12.21 7.50
C PHE A 141 -15.21 12.79 7.63
N ILE A 142 -15.71 13.47 6.60
CA ILE A 142 -17.04 14.09 6.58
C ILE A 142 -18.12 13.00 6.72
N PHE A 143 -17.98 11.90 5.98
CA PHE A 143 -18.93 10.80 6.02
C PHE A 143 -19.05 10.21 7.42
N ILE A 144 -17.93 9.85 8.06
CA ILE A 144 -17.93 9.29 9.42
C ILE A 144 -18.44 10.33 10.41
N TRP A 145 -18.00 11.58 10.30
CA TRP A 145 -18.48 12.64 11.18
C TRP A 145 -20.01 12.77 11.13
N TRP A 146 -20.59 12.69 9.93
CA TRP A 146 -22.05 12.73 9.74
C TRP A 146 -22.76 11.44 10.18
N ALA A 147 -22.22 10.27 9.84
CA ALA A 147 -22.82 8.97 10.14
C ALA A 147 -22.90 8.69 11.66
N PHE A 148 -21.94 9.22 12.41
CA PHE A 148 -21.84 9.08 13.86
C PHE A 148 -22.34 10.30 14.65
N ARG A 149 -23.13 11.18 14.02
CA ARG A 149 -23.65 12.43 14.62
C ARG A 149 -24.43 12.26 15.93
N ASN A 150 -24.99 11.07 16.16
CA ASN A 150 -25.81 10.75 17.33
C ASN A 150 -24.99 10.30 18.57
N VAL A 151 -23.66 10.24 18.45
CA VAL A 151 -22.75 9.81 19.53
C VAL A 151 -22.11 11.02 20.22
N PRO A 152 -21.71 10.95 21.49
CA PRO A 152 -20.90 12.00 22.10
C PRO A 152 -19.62 12.27 21.29
N SER A 153 -19.45 13.52 20.87
CA SER A 153 -18.31 14.00 20.06
C SER A 153 -18.08 13.24 18.74
N PRO A 154 -19.01 13.36 17.76
CA PRO A 154 -18.92 12.69 16.45
C PRO A 154 -17.62 12.98 15.68
N PHE A 155 -17.08 14.19 15.86
CA PHE A 155 -15.81 14.62 15.29
C PHE A 155 -14.64 13.69 15.66
N ARG A 156 -14.64 13.12 16.87
CA ARG A 156 -13.56 12.24 17.34
C ARG A 156 -13.51 10.93 16.56
N TYR A 157 -14.66 10.41 16.14
CA TYR A 157 -14.75 9.20 15.32
C TYR A 157 -14.14 9.45 13.94
N GLY A 158 -14.51 10.56 13.29
CA GLY A 158 -13.95 10.96 12.01
C GLY A 158 -12.42 11.06 12.07
N LEU A 159 -11.88 11.80 13.04
CA LEU A 159 -10.43 11.98 13.13
C LEU A 159 -9.71 10.68 13.56
N ALA A 160 -10.29 9.86 14.44
CA ALA A 160 -9.71 8.56 14.81
C ALA A 160 -9.60 7.62 13.60
N ALA A 161 -10.59 7.63 12.70
CA ALA A 161 -10.52 6.90 11.44
C ALA A 161 -9.39 7.44 10.54
N ILE A 162 -9.24 8.76 10.40
CA ILE A 162 -8.13 9.35 9.63
C ILE A 162 -6.76 8.97 10.19
N VAL A 163 -6.61 8.95 11.53
CA VAL A 163 -5.36 8.51 12.17
C VAL A 163 -5.04 7.05 11.81
N ALA A 164 -6.04 6.17 11.83
CA ALA A 164 -5.85 4.78 11.40
C ALA A 164 -5.50 4.67 9.91
N LEU A 165 -6.13 5.46 9.04
CA LEU A 165 -5.80 5.47 7.62
C LEU A 165 -4.39 5.97 7.31
N ILE A 166 -3.94 7.01 8.02
CA ILE A 166 -2.56 7.49 7.91
C ILE A 166 -1.60 6.40 8.37
N HIS A 167 -1.88 5.74 9.49
CA HIS A 167 -1.10 4.60 9.97
C HIS A 167 -0.98 3.50 8.91
N ASP A 168 -2.11 3.08 8.32
CA ASP A 168 -2.14 1.99 7.34
C ASP A 168 -1.38 2.35 6.06
N THR A 169 -1.59 3.58 5.58
CA THR A 169 -0.92 4.13 4.41
C THR A 169 0.59 4.20 4.62
N ILE A 170 1.05 4.67 5.79
CA ILE A 170 2.48 4.75 6.12
C ILE A 170 3.11 3.35 6.17
N ILE A 171 2.42 2.35 6.72
CA ILE A 171 2.95 0.98 6.75
C ILE A 171 3.09 0.42 5.33
N VAL A 172 2.06 0.56 4.50
CA VAL A 172 2.10 0.09 3.11
C VAL A 172 3.23 0.77 2.34
N ILE A 173 3.32 2.10 2.40
CA ILE A 173 4.38 2.88 1.75
C ILE A 173 5.76 2.49 2.29
N GLY A 174 5.90 2.32 3.61
CA GLY A 174 7.16 1.95 4.24
C GLY A 174 7.64 0.56 3.85
N ILE A 175 6.73 -0.41 3.73
CA ILE A 175 7.06 -1.76 3.22
C ILE A 175 7.50 -1.67 1.76
N PHE A 176 6.83 -0.87 0.93
CA PHE A 176 7.24 -0.69 -0.47
C PHE A 176 8.57 0.04 -0.62
N ALA A 177 8.93 0.95 0.30
CA ALA A 177 10.28 1.52 0.32
C ALA A 177 11.35 0.44 0.62
N ILE A 178 11.07 -0.47 1.55
CA ILE A 178 11.96 -1.61 1.85
C ILE A 178 12.06 -2.55 0.65
N LEU A 179 10.93 -2.94 0.04
CA LEU A 179 10.90 -3.83 -1.12
C LEU A 179 11.54 -3.19 -2.36
N GLY A 180 11.38 -1.89 -2.53
CA GLY A 180 12.09 -1.13 -3.54
C GLY A 180 13.59 -1.33 -3.42
N GLU A 181 14.15 -1.21 -2.21
CA GLU A 181 15.58 -1.40 -2.04
C GLU A 181 16.03 -2.86 -2.17
N LEU A 182 15.31 -3.81 -1.56
CA LEU A 182 15.73 -5.21 -1.52
C LEU A 182 15.55 -5.97 -2.83
N ILE A 183 14.44 -5.73 -3.55
CA ILE A 183 14.06 -6.52 -4.72
C ILE A 183 13.73 -5.66 -5.95
N GLN A 184 14.04 -4.35 -5.90
CA GLN A 184 13.79 -3.41 -7.00
C GLN A 184 12.31 -3.33 -7.38
N MET A 185 11.40 -3.52 -6.43
CA MET A 185 9.96 -3.39 -6.66
C MET A 185 9.59 -1.92 -6.83
N GLU A 186 8.75 -1.63 -7.81
CA GLU A 186 8.42 -0.26 -8.17
C GLU A 186 7.03 0.12 -7.67
N VAL A 187 6.80 1.43 -7.62
CA VAL A 187 5.47 2.00 -7.45
C VAL A 187 5.04 2.64 -8.75
N ASN A 188 3.89 2.21 -9.27
CA ASN A 188 3.27 2.70 -10.51
C ASN A 188 1.83 3.16 -10.22
N THR A 189 1.05 3.49 -11.25
CA THR A 189 -0.35 3.89 -11.07
C THR A 189 -1.17 2.80 -10.40
N MET A 190 -0.88 1.52 -10.67
CA MET A 190 -1.55 0.39 -10.00
C MET A 190 -1.30 0.37 -8.49
N PHE A 191 -0.09 0.74 -8.03
CA PHE A 191 0.19 0.91 -6.61
C PHE A 191 -0.76 1.93 -5.96
N LEU A 192 -1.01 3.08 -6.61
CA LEU A 192 -1.92 4.10 -6.09
C LEU A 192 -3.38 3.64 -6.07
N ILE A 193 -3.83 2.96 -7.12
CA ILE A 193 -5.19 2.40 -7.19
C ILE A 193 -5.38 1.38 -6.07
N ALA A 194 -4.41 0.50 -5.85
CA ALA A 194 -4.44 -0.44 -4.74
C ALA A 194 -4.42 0.27 -3.38
N LEU A 195 -3.62 1.32 -3.21
CA LEU A 195 -3.56 2.09 -1.97
C LEU A 195 -4.91 2.76 -1.64
N LEU A 196 -5.58 3.35 -2.63
CA LEU A 196 -6.94 3.89 -2.49
C LEU A 196 -7.95 2.80 -2.13
N THR A 197 -7.80 1.60 -2.71
CA THR A 197 -8.62 0.44 -2.38
C THR A 197 -8.41 -0.03 -0.94
N VAL A 198 -7.17 -0.06 -0.46
CA VAL A 198 -6.80 -0.36 0.93
C VAL A 198 -7.44 0.65 1.88
N ILE A 199 -7.40 1.95 1.54
CA ILE A 199 -8.06 2.99 2.32
C ILE A 199 -9.55 2.68 2.47
N GLY A 200 -10.25 2.39 1.36
CA GLY A 200 -11.68 2.04 1.40
C GLY A 200 -11.97 0.78 2.23
N TYR A 201 -11.13 -0.24 2.08
CA TYR A 201 -11.23 -1.48 2.85
C TYR A 201 -11.03 -1.27 4.36
N SER A 202 -9.96 -0.56 4.75
CA SER A 202 -9.62 -0.28 6.15
C SER A 202 -10.72 0.53 6.86
N VAL A 203 -11.30 1.51 6.16
CA VAL A 203 -12.45 2.27 6.71
C VAL A 203 -13.65 1.37 6.99
N ASN A 204 -13.93 0.39 6.12
CA ASN A 204 -15.09 -0.49 6.29
C ASN A 204 -15.04 -1.22 7.64
N ASP A 205 -13.90 -1.79 8.01
CA ASP A 205 -13.74 -2.48 9.28
C ASP A 205 -13.80 -1.52 10.47
N THR A 206 -13.20 -0.32 10.32
CA THR A 206 -13.31 0.76 11.31
C THR A 206 -14.77 1.16 11.56
N ILE A 207 -15.59 1.27 10.50
CA ILE A 207 -17.02 1.58 10.61
C ILE A 207 -17.75 0.49 11.38
N VAL A 208 -17.48 -0.79 11.13
CA VAL A 208 -18.13 -1.91 11.84
C VAL A 208 -17.87 -1.82 13.35
N VAL A 209 -16.61 -1.61 13.75
CA VAL A 209 -16.26 -1.48 15.17
C VAL A 209 -16.90 -0.22 15.77
N PHE A 210 -16.84 0.91 15.07
CA PHE A 210 -17.42 2.17 15.53
C PHE A 210 -18.95 2.11 15.65
N ASP A 211 -19.63 1.43 14.73
CA ASP A 211 -21.07 1.23 14.75
C ASP A 211 -21.49 0.47 16.01
N ARG A 212 -20.73 -0.57 16.35
CA ARG A 212 -20.94 -1.33 17.58
C ARG A 212 -20.63 -0.52 18.84
N ILE A 213 -19.63 0.37 18.80
CA ILE A 213 -19.36 1.31 19.90
C ILE A 213 -20.55 2.26 20.06
N ARG A 214 -21.04 2.86 18.98
CA ARG A 214 -22.23 3.73 18.99
C ARG A 214 -23.43 3.02 19.62
N GLU A 215 -23.73 1.81 19.19
CA GLU A 215 -24.83 1.00 19.71
C GLU A 215 -24.66 0.77 21.22
N ASN A 216 -23.50 0.29 21.65
CA ASN A 216 -23.25 -0.02 23.05
C ASN A 216 -23.18 1.22 23.96
N VAL A 217 -22.80 2.40 23.44
CA VAL A 217 -22.89 3.68 24.19
C VAL A 217 -24.34 4.03 24.53
N LEU A 218 -25.27 3.75 23.62
CA LEU A 218 -26.69 4.02 23.85
C LEU A 218 -27.35 2.97 24.75
N ILE A 219 -26.98 1.69 24.62
CA ILE A 219 -27.52 0.59 25.42
C ILE A 219 -26.96 0.58 26.85
N TYR A 220 -25.64 0.76 27.00
CA TYR A 220 -24.93 0.64 28.27
C TYR A 220 -24.43 2.00 28.78
N SER A 221 -25.33 2.99 28.83
CA SER A 221 -25.03 4.38 29.23
C SER A 221 -24.39 4.54 30.62
N ASN A 222 -24.54 3.54 31.49
CA ASN A 222 -24.00 3.53 32.84
C ASN A 222 -22.55 3.00 32.93
N ARG A 223 -21.98 2.48 31.84
CA ARG A 223 -20.62 1.92 31.82
C ARG A 223 -19.60 2.97 31.40
N ALA A 224 -18.37 2.81 31.87
CA ALA A 224 -17.27 3.67 31.43
C ALA A 224 -16.99 3.43 29.94
N PHE A 225 -16.71 4.49 29.19
CA PHE A 225 -16.41 4.41 27.75
C PHE A 225 -15.33 3.36 27.36
N PRO A 226 -14.22 3.20 28.09
CA PRO A 226 -13.25 2.12 27.84
C PRO A 226 -13.84 0.71 27.86
N GLU A 227 -14.75 0.43 28.81
CA GLU A 227 -15.40 -0.88 28.93
C GLU A 227 -16.34 -1.13 27.76
N ILE A 228 -17.04 -0.09 27.31
CA ILE A 228 -17.92 -0.11 26.14
C ILE A 228 -17.10 -0.44 24.89
N VAL A 229 -15.98 0.26 24.67
CA VAL A 229 -15.10 -0.02 23.52
C VAL A 229 -14.56 -1.44 23.57
N ASN A 230 -14.13 -1.91 24.74
CA ASN A 230 -13.60 -3.25 24.90
C ASN A 230 -14.66 -4.34 24.60
N LEU A 231 -15.90 -4.12 25.02
CA LEU A 231 -17.04 -4.98 24.70
C LEU A 231 -17.31 -4.97 23.18
N SER A 232 -17.42 -3.78 22.58
CA SER A 232 -17.72 -3.64 21.15
C SER A 232 -16.68 -4.30 20.25
N ILE A 233 -15.39 -4.20 20.59
CA ILE A 233 -14.31 -4.93 19.89
C ILE A 233 -14.53 -6.44 20.01
N SER A 234 -14.82 -6.93 21.23
CA SER A 234 -15.01 -8.37 21.48
C SER A 234 -16.18 -8.95 20.67
N GLU A 235 -17.23 -8.16 20.46
CA GLU A 235 -18.41 -8.58 19.68
C GLU A 235 -18.19 -8.54 18.17
N THR A 236 -17.29 -7.69 17.68
CA THR A 236 -17.06 -7.48 16.24
C THR A 236 -15.88 -8.27 15.68
N ILE A 237 -14.89 -8.61 16.52
CA ILE A 237 -13.63 -9.23 16.09
C ILE A 237 -13.83 -10.50 15.24
N GLY A 238 -14.81 -11.35 15.56
CA GLY A 238 -15.09 -12.57 14.79
C GLY A 238 -15.51 -12.26 13.35
N ARG A 239 -16.34 -11.23 13.15
CA ARG A 239 -16.76 -10.79 11.81
C ARG A 239 -15.58 -10.17 11.06
N SER A 240 -14.86 -9.23 11.69
CA SER A 240 -13.72 -8.54 11.10
C SER A 240 -12.63 -9.52 10.63
N LEU A 241 -12.26 -10.46 11.49
CA LEU A 241 -11.28 -11.50 11.14
C LEU A 241 -11.77 -12.41 10.02
N ASN A 242 -13.03 -12.85 10.04
CA ASN A 242 -13.56 -13.72 8.97
C ASN A 242 -13.56 -13.04 7.60
N THR A 243 -14.02 -11.79 7.53
CA THR A 243 -14.02 -11.02 6.28
C THR A 243 -12.59 -10.80 5.76
N SER A 244 -11.66 -10.47 6.67
CA SER A 244 -10.27 -10.23 6.31
C SER A 244 -9.54 -11.50 5.88
N PHE A 245 -9.72 -12.59 6.61
CA PHE A 245 -9.09 -13.87 6.31
C PHE A 245 -9.55 -14.44 4.96
N THR A 246 -10.85 -14.36 4.67
CA THR A 246 -11.39 -14.77 3.36
C THR A 246 -10.77 -13.97 2.21
N LEU A 247 -10.59 -12.67 2.41
CA LEU A 247 -9.99 -11.81 1.40
C LEU A 247 -8.48 -12.06 1.26
N VAL A 248 -7.76 -12.24 2.37
CA VAL A 248 -6.34 -12.62 2.38
C VAL A 248 -6.11 -13.93 1.62
N ILE A 249 -6.93 -14.96 1.83
CA ILE A 249 -6.81 -16.23 1.09
C ILE A 249 -6.99 -15.99 -0.42
N THR A 250 -8.01 -15.23 -0.80
CA THR A 250 -8.26 -14.89 -2.21
C THR A 250 -7.08 -14.13 -2.82
N LEU A 251 -6.53 -13.14 -2.11
CA LEU A 251 -5.37 -12.37 -2.57
C LEU A 251 -4.12 -13.23 -2.67
N ILE A 252 -3.87 -14.16 -1.73
CA ILE A 252 -2.75 -15.09 -1.82
C ILE A 252 -2.87 -15.97 -3.06
N ALA A 253 -4.05 -16.50 -3.36
CA ALA A 253 -4.27 -17.27 -4.59
C ALA A 253 -3.98 -16.41 -5.83
N LEU A 254 -4.45 -15.16 -5.87
CA LEU A 254 -4.16 -14.25 -6.97
C LEU A 254 -2.66 -13.89 -7.05
N VAL A 255 -1.93 -13.75 -5.94
CA VAL A 255 -0.48 -13.48 -5.98
C VAL A 255 0.27 -14.68 -6.55
N LEU A 256 -0.18 -15.90 -6.26
CA LEU A 256 0.45 -17.14 -6.76
C LEU A 256 0.13 -17.43 -8.23
N PHE A 257 -1.07 -17.07 -8.70
CA PHE A 257 -1.57 -17.46 -10.03
C PHE A 257 -1.88 -16.30 -11.00
N GLY A 258 -1.85 -15.05 -10.53
CA GLY A 258 -2.32 -13.86 -11.27
C GLY A 258 -1.32 -13.25 -12.25
N GLY A 259 -0.11 -13.79 -12.37
CA GLY A 259 0.93 -13.30 -13.27
C GLY A 259 1.69 -12.08 -12.75
N ALA A 260 2.74 -11.67 -13.47
CA ALA A 260 3.67 -10.62 -13.03
C ALA A 260 3.05 -9.22 -13.03
N THR A 261 2.20 -8.90 -14.02
CA THR A 261 1.69 -7.54 -14.26
C THR A 261 0.84 -6.97 -13.12
N ILE A 262 0.06 -7.81 -12.44
CA ILE A 262 -0.79 -7.38 -11.31
C ILE A 262 -0.19 -7.74 -9.95
N ARG A 263 1.01 -8.30 -9.92
CA ARG A 263 1.61 -8.84 -8.69
C ARG A 263 1.84 -7.76 -7.65
N GLU A 264 2.37 -6.61 -8.07
CA GLU A 264 2.60 -5.45 -7.20
C GLU A 264 1.29 -4.93 -6.62
N PHE A 265 0.27 -4.75 -7.46
CA PHE A 265 -1.09 -4.37 -7.06
C PHE A 265 -1.63 -5.30 -5.97
N LEU A 266 -1.50 -6.62 -6.16
CA LEU A 266 -1.98 -7.61 -5.21
C LEU A 266 -1.19 -7.61 -3.90
N PHE A 267 0.13 -7.35 -3.94
CA PHE A 267 0.92 -7.20 -2.72
C PHE A 267 0.48 -5.99 -1.89
N VAL A 268 0.20 -4.85 -2.53
CA VAL A 268 -0.35 -3.67 -1.83
C VAL A 268 -1.66 -4.03 -1.13
N LEU A 269 -2.59 -4.67 -1.83
CA LEU A 269 -3.86 -5.08 -1.24
C LEU A 269 -3.65 -6.06 -0.08
N LEU A 270 -2.77 -7.05 -0.24
CA LEU A 270 -2.53 -8.08 0.77
C LEU A 270 -1.99 -7.45 2.06
N ILE A 271 -0.97 -6.61 1.95
CA ILE A 271 -0.39 -5.89 3.09
C ILE A 271 -1.46 -4.98 3.71
N GLY A 272 -2.13 -4.17 2.89
CA GLY A 272 -3.09 -3.20 3.37
C GLY A 272 -4.31 -3.80 4.07
N VAL A 273 -4.77 -4.97 3.62
CA VAL A 273 -5.86 -5.71 4.27
C VAL A 273 -5.43 -6.17 5.65
N VAL A 274 -4.26 -6.81 5.77
CA VAL A 274 -3.73 -7.29 7.06
C VAL A 274 -3.57 -6.13 8.05
N VAL A 275 -3.03 -5.01 7.57
CA VAL A 275 -2.80 -3.81 8.38
C VAL A 275 -4.12 -3.14 8.77
N GLY A 276 -5.08 -3.03 7.84
CA GLY A 276 -6.39 -2.42 8.08
C GLY A 276 -7.24 -3.19 9.09
N THR A 277 -7.23 -4.53 9.04
CA THR A 277 -7.91 -5.37 10.05
C THR A 277 -7.33 -5.15 11.44
N TYR A 278 -6.01 -4.96 11.53
CA TYR A 278 -5.35 -4.66 12.78
C TYR A 278 -5.69 -3.25 13.27
N SER A 279 -5.68 -2.25 12.38
CA SER A 279 -5.76 -0.85 12.74
C SER A 279 -7.14 -0.43 13.28
N SER A 280 -8.24 -1.02 12.81
CA SER A 280 -9.58 -0.78 13.34
C SER A 280 -9.68 -1.07 14.85
N ILE A 281 -9.06 -2.17 15.28
CA ILE A 281 -9.05 -2.67 16.67
C ILE A 281 -7.97 -1.97 17.50
N ALA A 282 -6.77 -1.90 16.96
CA ALA A 282 -5.55 -1.56 17.69
C ALA A 282 -5.20 -0.06 17.65
N ILE A 283 -5.72 0.67 16.64
CA ILE A 283 -5.42 2.09 16.41
C ILE A 283 -6.69 2.94 16.51
N ALA A 284 -7.65 2.79 15.59
CA ALA A 284 -8.84 3.65 15.51
C ALA A 284 -9.61 3.67 16.84
N SER A 285 -9.96 2.48 17.35
CA SER A 285 -10.68 2.33 18.62
C SER A 285 -9.88 2.85 19.82
N GLN A 286 -8.57 2.68 19.81
CA GLN A 286 -7.71 3.06 20.93
C GLN A 286 -7.41 4.56 20.96
N VAL A 287 -7.29 5.20 19.80
CA VAL A 287 -7.21 6.66 19.66
C VAL A 287 -8.47 7.30 20.23
N LEU A 288 -9.64 6.72 19.92
CA LEU A 288 -10.92 7.21 20.43
C LEU A 288 -10.99 7.16 21.97
N VAL A 289 -10.59 6.04 22.59
CA VAL A 289 -10.50 5.94 24.06
C VAL A 289 -9.46 6.90 24.63
N SER A 290 -8.30 6.99 24.00
CA SER A 290 -7.20 7.84 24.50
C SER A 290 -7.60 9.31 24.52
N TRP A 291 -8.37 9.74 23.52
CA TRP A 291 -8.91 11.08 23.43
C TRP A 291 -10.00 11.33 24.48
N ASP A 292 -10.94 10.38 24.65
CA ASP A 292 -12.01 10.51 25.64
C ASP A 292 -11.45 10.68 27.07
N GLN A 293 -10.43 9.91 27.41
CA GLN A 293 -9.76 9.99 28.71
C GLN A 293 -8.81 11.20 28.87
N ARG A 294 -8.65 12.03 27.83
CA ARG A 294 -7.64 13.10 27.73
C ARG A 294 -6.21 12.59 28.02
N SER A 295 -5.90 11.39 27.56
CA SER A 295 -4.63 10.69 27.79
C SER A 295 -3.71 10.68 26.57
N ILE A 296 -4.03 11.46 25.53
CA ILE A 296 -3.15 11.65 24.37
C ILE A 296 -1.81 12.19 24.88
N GLY A 297 -0.76 11.37 24.80
CA GLY A 297 0.59 11.73 25.24
C GLY A 297 0.97 11.37 26.69
N ILE A 298 0.11 10.70 27.48
CA ILE A 298 0.44 10.28 28.86
C ILE A 298 0.26 8.75 29.00
N PRO A 299 1.35 7.97 28.90
CA PRO A 299 1.27 6.50 28.81
C PRO A 299 0.86 5.79 30.11
N PHE A 300 0.93 6.44 31.28
CA PHE A 300 0.75 5.78 32.58
C PHE A 300 -0.30 6.44 33.48
N ARG A 301 -1.53 6.65 33.00
CA ARG A 301 -2.64 6.96 33.92
C ARG A 301 -3.60 5.78 34.04
N ASN A 302 -3.19 4.76 34.79
CA ASN A 302 -4.14 3.90 35.47
C ASN A 302 -4.90 4.78 36.46
N LYS A 303 -6.06 5.30 36.06
CA LYS A 303 -7.05 5.69 37.07
C LYS A 303 -7.60 4.39 37.61
N THR A 304 -7.10 3.97 38.76
CA THR A 304 -7.84 3.11 39.68
C THR A 304 -9.20 3.78 39.87
N ILE A 305 -10.24 3.17 39.31
CA ILE A 305 -11.62 3.59 39.54
C ILE A 305 -11.95 3.10 40.96
N THR A 306 -11.96 4.02 41.92
CA THR A 306 -12.70 3.87 43.19
C THR A 306 -14.07 4.48 43.01
#